data_AF-A0A820FHK2-F1
#
_entry.id   AF-A0A820FHK2-F1
#
_cell.length_a   1.000
_cell.length_b   1.000
_cell.length_c   1.000
_cell.angle_alpha   90.00
_cell.angle_beta   90.00
_cell.angle_gamma   90.00
#
_symmetry.space_group_name_H-M   'P 1'
#
loop_
_entity.id
_entity.type
_entity.pdbx_description
1 polymer ?
#
loop_
_entity_poly.entity_id
_entity_poly.type
_entity_poly.pdbx_seq_one_letter_code
_entity_poly.pdbx_strand_id
1 'polypeptide(L)'
;QQDTISYAIQECLKFYNLNLSDDNEKVKINQELWLKLNQEQQDLFKPLRTSKYVLTDETNLKINKSQDAILKQLTIKTYEQWLTQYVPYLIQYLPNNNYYHLFHSCLFAVRFNSSIGSFLLPYIILHLIGENLGQDVLDKEIKALIYYTNQYDSNETNPSSDVLHQIAQIIFTLIDFLLLFSSLNTIDPNEQAKQLNQRKRQQQQQQPLNQDPVNIQEGTWNNLGITRIRDYIRLLHTDLSLARIAFKYDHYTRAYRHFEMYSSTDQQINVSIYSEFLLKLFHRLNDQDSAYGIIGIRDMTPKQLN
;
A
#
# COMPACT_ATOMS: atom_id res chain seq x y z
N GLN A 1 24.80 -0.48 11.85
CA GLN A 1 23.92 -1.11 10.83
C GLN A 1 23.56 -2.54 11.22
N GLN A 2 24.53 -3.43 11.45
CA GLN A 2 24.23 -4.83 11.84
C GLN A 2 23.46 -4.92 13.16
N ASP A 3 23.86 -4.21 14.22
CA ASP A 3 23.13 -4.22 15.51
C ASP A 3 21.70 -3.70 15.41
N THR A 4 21.47 -2.73 14.52
CA THR A 4 20.14 -2.16 14.25
C THR A 4 19.22 -3.17 13.57
N ILE A 5 19.76 -3.92 12.61
CA ILE A 5 19.03 -4.99 11.93
C ILE A 5 18.77 -6.14 12.91
N SER A 6 19.74 -6.50 13.74
CA SER A 6 19.60 -7.49 14.81
C SER A 6 18.51 -7.11 15.81
N TYR A 7 18.41 -5.83 16.19
CA TYR A 7 17.32 -5.31 17.02
C TYR A 7 15.96 -5.45 16.33
N ALA A 8 15.83 -5.02 15.06
CA ALA A 8 14.57 -5.15 14.32
C ALA A 8 14.14 -6.62 14.20
N ILE A 9 15.08 -7.53 13.93
CA ILE A 9 14.81 -8.98 13.88
C ILE A 9 14.38 -9.49 15.26
N GLN A 10 15.05 -9.09 16.34
CA GLN A 10 14.68 -9.48 17.70
C GLN A 10 13.23 -9.06 18.01
N GLU A 11 12.83 -7.84 17.68
CA GLU A 11 11.46 -7.35 17.90
C GLU A 11 10.43 -8.07 17.02
N CYS A 12 10.77 -8.40 15.77
CA CYS A 12 9.94 -9.28 14.93
C CYS A 12 9.74 -10.66 15.59
N LEU A 13 10.81 -11.27 16.12
CA LEU A 13 10.74 -12.60 16.76
C LEU A 13 9.90 -12.56 18.05
N LYS A 14 9.98 -11.47 18.82
CA LYS A 14 9.11 -11.22 19.97
C LYS A 14 7.65 -11.05 19.56
N PHE A 15 7.37 -10.29 18.49
CA PHE A 15 6.01 -10.10 17.98
C PHE A 15 5.34 -11.43 17.63
N TYR A 16 6.05 -12.34 16.97
CA TYR A 16 5.54 -13.67 16.65
C TYR A 16 5.54 -14.64 17.85
N ASN A 17 5.83 -14.18 19.07
CA ASN A 17 5.95 -15.01 20.27
C ASN A 17 6.72 -16.30 20.01
N LEU A 18 7.80 -16.21 19.21
CA LEU A 18 8.64 -17.37 18.93
C LEU A 18 9.45 -17.75 20.17
N ASN A 19 9.33 -17.03 21.28
CA ASN A 19 9.98 -17.33 22.55
C ASN A 19 9.21 -18.40 23.32
N LEU A 20 9.60 -19.67 23.10
CA LEU A 20 9.49 -20.83 24.00
C LEU A 20 8.08 -21.26 24.49
N SER A 21 7.75 -22.51 24.14
CA SER A 21 7.05 -23.53 24.94
C SER A 21 5.80 -23.14 25.74
N ASP A 22 4.76 -22.63 25.09
CA ASP A 22 3.40 -22.68 25.66
C ASP A 22 2.44 -23.37 24.67
N ASP A 23 1.60 -24.27 25.21
CA ASP A 23 0.62 -25.11 24.51
C ASP A 23 -0.60 -24.32 23.96
N ASN A 24 -0.35 -23.22 23.26
CA ASN A 24 -1.37 -22.41 22.60
C ASN A 24 -1.39 -22.69 21.08
N GLU A 25 -2.56 -22.83 20.47
CA GLU A 25 -2.70 -23.07 19.01
C GLU A 25 -2.02 -21.99 18.15
N LYS A 26 -1.96 -20.74 18.62
CA LYS A 26 -1.21 -19.64 17.97
C LYS A 26 0.29 -19.91 17.89
N VAL A 27 0.86 -20.62 18.87
CA VAL A 27 2.29 -20.96 18.92
C VAL A 27 2.62 -22.05 17.90
N LYS A 28 1.69 -22.96 17.59
CA LYS A 28 1.89 -23.98 16.53
C LYS A 28 2.02 -23.35 15.15
N ILE A 29 1.17 -22.37 14.80
CA ILE A 29 1.28 -21.62 13.52
C ILE A 29 2.62 -20.88 13.45
N ASN A 30 3.06 -20.28 14.56
CA ASN A 30 4.32 -19.56 14.62
C ASN A 30 5.53 -20.52 14.54
N GLN A 31 5.42 -21.73 15.10
CA GLN A 31 6.42 -22.79 14.93
C GLN A 31 6.49 -23.30 13.48
N GLU A 32 5.36 -23.44 12.79
CA GLU A 32 5.35 -23.75 11.35
C GLU A 32 6.03 -22.65 10.52
N LEU A 33 5.81 -21.38 10.86
CA LEU A 33 6.51 -20.26 10.22
C LEU A 33 8.02 -20.31 10.47
N TRP A 34 8.44 -20.70 11.68
CA TRP A 34 9.86 -20.88 11.99
C TRP A 34 10.49 -22.01 11.18
N LEU A 35 9.76 -23.12 10.99
CA LEU A 35 10.21 -24.26 10.19
C LEU A 35 10.29 -23.97 8.68
N LYS A 36 9.58 -22.94 8.19
CA LYS A 36 9.72 -22.46 6.80
C LYS A 36 11.04 -21.70 6.56
N LEU A 37 11.74 -21.28 7.61
CA LEU A 37 13.05 -20.64 7.48
C LEU A 37 14.13 -21.71 7.26
N ASN A 38 15.11 -21.40 6.41
CA ASN A 38 16.24 -22.30 6.16
C ASN A 38 17.08 -22.52 7.42
N GLN A 39 17.76 -23.66 7.50
CA GLN A 39 18.58 -24.03 8.67
C GLN A 39 19.64 -22.96 9.01
N GLU A 40 20.31 -22.39 8.00
CA GLU A 40 21.31 -21.32 8.19
C GLU A 40 20.71 -20.05 8.82
N GLN A 41 19.47 -19.70 8.44
CA GLN A 41 18.76 -18.54 8.97
C GLN A 41 18.30 -18.80 10.41
N GLN A 42 17.84 -20.02 10.70
CA GLN A 42 17.47 -20.41 12.05
C GLN A 42 18.68 -20.37 12.99
N ASP A 43 19.84 -20.85 12.56
CA ASP A 43 21.07 -20.83 13.36
C ASP A 43 21.57 -19.41 13.63
N LEU A 44 21.41 -18.51 12.65
CA LEU A 44 21.72 -17.09 12.81
C LEU A 44 20.74 -16.36 13.76
N PHE A 45 19.45 -16.72 13.74
CA PHE A 45 18.41 -16.03 14.52
C PHE A 45 18.18 -16.61 15.92
N LYS A 46 18.60 -17.85 16.18
CA LYS A 46 18.59 -18.46 17.54
C LYS A 46 19.18 -17.56 18.63
N PRO A 47 20.39 -16.97 18.49
CA PRO A 47 20.95 -16.10 19.52
C PRO A 47 20.15 -14.80 19.72
N LEU A 48 19.48 -14.31 18.67
CA LEU A 48 18.66 -13.08 18.71
C LEU A 48 17.35 -13.25 19.48
N ARG A 49 16.93 -14.49 19.78
CA ARG A 49 15.76 -14.77 20.63
C ARG A 49 16.03 -14.49 22.10
N THR A 50 17.28 -14.68 22.52
CA THR A 50 17.74 -14.47 23.91
C THR A 50 18.50 -13.17 24.11
N SER A 51 18.84 -12.47 23.02
CA SER A 51 19.55 -11.18 23.10
C SER A 51 18.70 -10.10 23.76
N LYS A 52 19.36 -9.07 24.29
CA LYS A 52 18.72 -7.90 24.92
C LYS A 52 19.16 -6.63 24.20
N TYR A 53 19.02 -6.57 22.88
CA TYR A 53 19.23 -5.31 22.19
C TYR A 53 18.18 -4.30 22.66
N VAL A 54 18.64 -3.13 23.08
CA VAL A 54 17.82 -1.99 23.50
C VAL A 54 18.33 -0.78 22.75
N LEU A 55 17.43 0.01 22.19
CA LEU A 55 17.78 1.27 21.56
C LEU A 55 17.98 2.33 22.64
N THR A 56 19.14 2.98 22.66
CA THR A 56 19.44 4.07 23.59
C THR A 56 18.95 5.43 23.09
N ASP A 57 18.70 5.57 21.78
CA ASP A 57 18.39 6.84 21.11
C ASP A 57 16.99 6.89 20.48
N GLU A 58 15.94 6.62 21.26
CA GLU A 58 14.54 6.86 20.80
C GLU A 58 14.22 8.36 20.65
N THR A 59 15.01 9.23 21.27
CA THR A 59 14.76 10.68 21.40
C THR A 59 14.87 11.47 20.10
N ASN A 60 15.52 10.91 19.07
CA ASN A 60 15.73 11.57 17.77
C ASN A 60 14.62 11.31 16.73
N LEU A 61 13.57 10.57 17.08
CA LEU A 61 12.40 10.33 16.21
C LEU A 61 11.29 11.37 16.42
N LYS A 62 11.62 12.59 16.85
CA LYS A 62 10.67 13.72 16.88
C LYS A 62 10.30 14.11 15.46
N ILE A 63 9.33 13.39 14.91
CA ILE A 63 8.77 13.61 13.58
C ILE A 63 7.73 14.73 13.72
N ASN A 64 7.89 15.77 12.91
CA ASN A 64 6.98 16.91 12.89
C ASN A 64 5.59 16.45 12.45
N LYS A 65 4.58 16.70 13.29
CA LYS A 65 3.15 16.47 13.00
C LYS A 65 2.59 17.53 12.03
N SER A 66 3.31 17.84 10.97
CA SER A 66 2.79 18.72 9.93
C SER A 66 1.66 18.02 9.18
N GLN A 67 0.55 18.71 8.97
CA GLN A 67 -0.66 18.17 8.32
C GLN A 67 -0.55 18.09 6.78
N ASP A 68 0.54 18.59 6.22
CA ASP A 68 0.81 18.68 4.78
C ASP A 68 1.58 17.47 4.26
N ALA A 69 1.36 17.15 2.98
CA ALA A 69 2.11 16.11 2.27
C ALA A 69 3.62 16.33 2.43
N ILE A 70 4.35 15.26 2.68
CA ILE A 70 5.80 15.27 2.87
C ILE A 70 6.47 15.74 1.58
N LEU A 71 5.93 15.37 0.41
CA LEU A 71 6.35 15.94 -0.87
C LEU A 71 6.30 17.48 -0.94
N LYS A 72 5.35 18.11 -0.24
CA LYS A 72 5.21 19.57 -0.20
C LYS A 72 6.22 20.26 0.71
N GLN A 73 6.87 19.50 1.58
CA GLN A 73 7.90 20.02 2.45
C GLN A 73 9.17 20.13 1.58
N LEU A 74 9.41 21.36 1.10
CA LEU A 74 10.40 21.84 0.11
C LEU A 74 11.89 21.49 0.38
N THR A 75 12.18 20.46 1.18
CA THR A 75 13.52 20.06 1.62
C THR A 75 13.99 18.72 1.05
N ILE A 76 13.15 17.99 0.32
CA ILE A 76 13.52 16.68 -0.24
C ILE A 76 14.42 16.87 -1.46
N LYS A 77 15.70 16.62 -1.29
CA LYS A 77 16.69 16.62 -2.37
C LYS A 77 16.94 15.22 -2.94
N THR A 78 16.58 14.18 -2.19
CA THR A 78 16.82 12.78 -2.55
C THR A 78 15.64 11.91 -2.19
N TYR A 79 15.45 10.86 -2.98
CA TYR A 79 14.43 9.84 -2.75
C TYR A 79 14.58 9.15 -1.36
N GLU A 80 15.81 8.90 -0.92
CA GLU A 80 16.08 8.26 0.38
C GLU A 80 15.66 9.15 1.56
N GLN A 81 15.84 10.47 1.42
CA GLN A 81 15.36 11.44 2.41
C GLN A 81 13.84 11.46 2.48
N TRP A 82 13.15 11.38 1.33
CA TRP A 82 11.70 11.26 1.31
C TRP A 82 11.24 9.99 2.04
N LEU A 83 11.81 8.83 1.74
CA LEU A 83 11.47 7.58 2.44
C LEU A 83 11.71 7.65 3.95
N THR A 84 12.85 8.21 4.36
CA THR A 84 13.23 8.31 5.77
C THR A 84 12.29 9.24 6.55
N GLN A 85 11.59 10.15 5.88
CA GLN A 85 10.57 11.01 6.48
C GLN A 85 9.16 10.42 6.34
N TYR A 86 8.86 9.78 5.22
CA TYR A 86 7.54 9.26 4.89
C TYR A 86 7.17 8.02 5.71
N VAL A 87 8.09 7.06 5.87
CA VAL A 87 7.83 5.82 6.62
C VAL A 87 7.51 6.10 8.10
N PRO A 88 8.30 6.90 8.85
CA PRO A 88 7.94 7.24 10.23
C PRO A 88 6.64 8.04 10.33
N TYR A 89 6.38 8.95 9.40
CA TYR A 89 5.13 9.72 9.36
C TYR A 89 3.91 8.81 9.24
N LEU A 90 3.96 7.80 8.35
CA LEU A 90 2.88 6.82 8.23
C LEU A 90 2.67 5.99 9.50
N ILE A 91 3.76 5.58 10.16
CA ILE A 91 3.67 4.77 11.38
C ILE A 91 2.99 5.52 12.53
N GLN A 92 3.06 6.85 12.57
CA GLN A 92 2.35 7.66 13.59
C GLN A 92 0.82 7.58 13.48
N TYR A 93 0.29 7.29 12.29
CA TYR A 93 -1.15 7.15 12.07
C TYR A 93 -1.66 5.75 12.41
N LEU A 94 -0.76 4.79 12.65
CA LEU A 94 -1.16 3.46 13.13
C LEU A 94 -1.58 3.55 14.60
N PRO A 95 -2.64 2.84 15.01
CA PRO A 95 -2.99 2.71 16.42
C PRO A 95 -1.86 1.99 17.16
N ASN A 96 -1.71 2.28 18.46
CA ASN A 96 -0.73 1.67 19.36
C ASN A 96 -1.04 0.18 19.62
N ASN A 97 -0.94 -0.62 18.57
CA ASN A 97 -1.15 -2.06 18.53
C ASN A 97 0.20 -2.77 18.35
N ASN A 98 0.21 -4.10 18.43
CA ASN A 98 1.43 -4.89 18.21
C ASN A 98 2.10 -4.58 16.85
N TYR A 99 1.31 -4.23 15.82
CA TYR A 99 1.83 -3.83 14.50
C TYR A 99 2.59 -2.51 14.53
N TYR A 100 2.16 -1.54 15.35
CA TYR A 100 2.91 -0.29 15.55
C TYR A 100 4.31 -0.59 16.10
N HIS A 101 4.40 -1.44 17.14
CA HIS A 101 5.68 -1.83 17.72
C HIS A 101 6.59 -2.58 16.72
N LEU A 102 6.01 -3.45 15.89
CA LEU A 102 6.73 -4.16 14.83
C LEU A 102 7.33 -3.17 13.80
N PHE A 103 6.50 -2.29 13.23
CA PHE A 103 6.95 -1.33 12.22
C PHE A 103 7.89 -0.27 12.80
N HIS A 104 7.64 0.18 14.03
CA HIS A 104 8.50 1.13 14.74
C HIS A 104 9.91 0.56 14.94
N SER A 105 10.02 -0.73 15.28
CA SER A 105 11.31 -1.40 15.43
C SER A 105 12.12 -1.45 14.13
N CYS A 106 11.44 -1.50 12.98
CA CYS A 106 12.08 -1.46 11.66
C CYS A 106 12.55 -0.06 11.24
N LEU A 107 12.10 1.02 11.88
CA LEU A 107 12.45 2.40 11.47
C LEU A 107 13.94 2.66 11.43
N PHE A 108 14.67 2.16 12.42
CA PHE A 108 16.12 2.35 12.46
C PHE A 108 16.81 1.60 11.32
N ALA A 109 16.28 0.46 10.88
CA ALA A 109 16.80 -0.26 9.71
C ALA A 109 16.51 0.49 8.40
N VAL A 110 15.35 1.14 8.28
CA VAL A 110 14.97 1.96 7.11
C VAL A 110 15.93 3.14 6.91
N ARG A 111 16.40 3.77 8.00
CA ARG A 111 17.36 4.90 7.93
C ARG A 111 18.70 4.50 7.30
N PHE A 112 19.11 3.24 7.41
CA PHE A 112 20.38 2.75 6.85
C PHE A 112 20.22 2.08 5.49
N ASN A 113 19.01 1.64 5.14
CA ASN A 113 18.76 0.98 3.86
C ASN A 113 17.38 1.36 3.33
N SER A 114 17.37 2.21 2.30
CA SER A 114 16.18 2.68 1.57
C SER A 114 15.36 1.53 0.94
N SER A 115 16.00 0.40 0.63
CA SER A 115 15.32 -0.79 0.10
C SER A 115 14.39 -1.43 1.15
N ILE A 116 14.78 -1.40 2.43
CA ILE A 116 13.94 -1.90 3.53
C ILE A 116 12.70 -1.00 3.67
N GLY A 117 12.87 0.31 3.54
CA GLY A 117 11.76 1.27 3.53
C GLY A 117 10.77 0.98 2.39
N SER A 118 11.29 0.80 1.17
CA SER A 118 10.49 0.46 -0.01
C SER A 118 9.72 -0.85 0.16
N PHE A 119 10.33 -1.86 0.77
CA PHE A 119 9.71 -3.16 1.04
C PHE A 119 8.63 -3.08 2.12
N LEU A 120 8.84 -2.27 3.15
CA LEU A 120 7.92 -2.17 4.29
C LEU A 120 6.67 -1.33 3.98
N LEU A 121 6.82 -0.33 3.11
CA LEU A 121 5.81 0.67 2.81
C LEU A 121 4.45 0.10 2.33
N PRO A 122 4.39 -0.90 1.42
CA PRO A 122 3.13 -1.51 1.02
C PRO A 122 2.35 -2.12 2.18
N TYR A 123 3.05 -2.74 3.14
CA TYR A 123 2.43 -3.38 4.30
C TYR A 123 1.92 -2.35 5.31
N ILE A 124 2.67 -1.27 5.56
CA ILE A 124 2.23 -0.19 6.44
C ILE A 124 0.94 0.45 5.90
N ILE A 125 0.92 0.76 4.60
CA ILE A 125 -0.24 1.36 3.94
C ILE A 125 -1.45 0.40 3.95
N LEU A 126 -1.21 -0.89 3.75
CA LEU A 126 -2.26 -1.91 3.83
C LEU A 126 -2.94 -1.90 5.20
N HIS A 127 -2.16 -1.86 6.29
CA HIS A 127 -2.71 -1.77 7.65
C HIS A 127 -3.48 -0.48 7.88
N LEU A 128 -2.91 0.66 7.46
CA LEU A 128 -3.55 1.96 7.60
C LEU A 128 -4.88 2.09 6.84
N ILE A 129 -4.97 1.57 5.62
CA ILE A 129 -6.21 1.58 4.83
C ILE A 129 -7.23 0.58 5.40
N GLY A 130 -6.77 -0.60 5.82
CA GLY A 130 -7.62 -1.60 6.46
C GLY A 130 -8.33 -1.06 7.72
N GLU A 131 -7.63 -0.24 8.50
CA GLU A 131 -8.15 0.40 9.70
C GLU A 131 -8.90 1.72 9.44
N ASN A 132 -8.98 2.17 8.19
CA ASN A 132 -9.60 3.44 7.75
C ASN A 132 -8.92 4.71 8.29
N LEU A 133 -7.60 4.65 8.53
CA LEU A 133 -6.82 5.75 9.11
C LEU A 133 -5.87 6.41 8.10
N GLY A 134 -5.55 5.74 6.98
CA GLY A 134 -4.50 6.19 6.04
C GLY A 134 -4.95 6.71 4.69
N GLN A 135 -6.25 6.72 4.36
CA GLN A 135 -6.74 7.08 3.03
C GLN A 135 -6.35 8.53 2.67
N ASP A 136 -6.59 9.47 3.59
CA ASP A 136 -6.27 10.88 3.40
C ASP A 136 -4.76 11.13 3.22
N VAL A 137 -3.92 10.34 3.87
CA VAL A 137 -2.46 10.51 3.84
C VAL A 137 -1.92 10.14 2.47
N LEU A 138 -2.36 9.01 1.92
CA LEU A 138 -1.95 8.58 0.58
C LEU A 138 -2.49 9.52 -0.50
N ASP A 139 -3.74 9.96 -0.38
CA ASP A 139 -4.36 10.90 -1.31
C ASP A 139 -3.63 12.26 -1.34
N LYS A 140 -3.16 12.74 -0.17
CA LYS A 140 -2.37 13.97 -0.08
C LYS A 140 -1.04 13.85 -0.82
N GLU A 141 -0.33 12.73 -0.69
CA GLU A 141 0.92 12.50 -1.44
C GLU A 141 0.67 12.37 -2.94
N ILE A 142 -0.38 11.66 -3.35
CA ILE A 142 -0.75 11.52 -4.77
C ILE A 142 -1.10 12.90 -5.36
N LYS A 143 -1.88 13.72 -4.65
CA LYS A 143 -2.18 15.11 -5.05
C LYS A 143 -0.94 15.99 -5.11
N ALA A 144 0.00 15.82 -4.17
CA ALA A 144 1.27 16.53 -4.20
C ALA A 144 2.10 16.12 -5.42
N LEU A 145 2.17 14.82 -5.74
CA LEU A 145 2.85 14.32 -6.94
C LEU A 145 2.24 14.91 -8.22
N ILE A 146 0.90 14.98 -8.32
CA ILE A 146 0.19 15.62 -9.44
C ILE A 146 0.59 17.09 -9.56
N TYR A 147 0.59 17.83 -8.45
CA TYR A 147 0.95 19.23 -8.42
C TYR A 147 2.37 19.47 -8.94
N TYR A 148 3.36 18.74 -8.40
CA TYR A 148 4.74 18.89 -8.84
C TYR A 148 4.93 18.46 -10.29
N THR A 149 4.31 17.36 -10.71
CA THR A 149 4.40 16.87 -12.08
C THR A 149 3.85 17.88 -13.09
N ASN A 150 2.83 18.67 -12.73
CA ASN A 150 2.25 19.70 -13.61
C ASN A 150 3.01 21.04 -13.59
N GLN A 151 3.67 21.38 -12.48
CA GLN A 151 4.40 22.65 -12.30
C GLN A 151 5.85 22.63 -12.79
N TYR A 152 6.26 21.53 -13.44
CA TYR A 152 7.64 21.26 -13.78
C TYR A 152 8.23 22.11 -14.90
N ASP A 153 7.41 22.91 -15.57
CA ASP A 153 7.88 23.73 -16.69
C ASP A 153 8.50 25.08 -16.26
N SER A 154 8.51 25.46 -14.97
CA SER A 154 8.84 26.85 -14.60
C SER A 154 9.77 27.14 -13.40
N ASN A 155 10.04 26.24 -12.44
CA ASN A 155 10.72 26.63 -11.19
C ASN A 155 11.92 25.76 -10.78
N GLU A 156 13.07 26.41 -10.51
CA GLU A 156 14.36 25.81 -10.05
C GLU A 156 14.33 25.21 -8.63
N THR A 157 13.25 25.43 -7.86
CA THR A 157 13.08 24.94 -6.48
C THR A 157 12.36 23.59 -6.37
N ASN A 158 12.01 22.98 -7.49
CA ASN A 158 11.34 21.68 -7.51
C ASN A 158 12.35 20.53 -7.23
N PRO A 159 11.90 19.41 -6.61
CA PRO A 159 12.72 18.18 -6.54
C PRO A 159 13.19 17.80 -7.95
N SER A 160 14.31 17.09 -8.13
CA SER A 160 14.79 16.70 -9.47
C SER A 160 13.87 15.68 -10.16
N SER A 161 13.84 15.67 -11.50
CA SER A 161 12.92 14.81 -12.28
C SER A 161 13.06 13.34 -11.93
N ASP A 162 14.30 12.93 -11.67
CA ASP A 162 14.62 11.55 -11.31
C ASP A 162 14.07 11.18 -9.93
N VAL A 163 14.07 12.12 -8.97
CA VAL A 163 13.52 11.89 -7.63
C VAL A 163 12.00 11.77 -7.71
N LEU A 164 11.33 12.62 -8.49
CA LEU A 164 9.89 12.47 -8.71
C LEU A 164 9.53 11.18 -9.43
N HIS A 165 10.32 10.77 -10.43
CA HIS A 165 10.13 9.50 -11.11
C HIS A 165 10.24 8.32 -10.14
N GLN A 166 11.25 8.32 -9.26
CA GLN A 166 11.43 7.27 -8.24
C GLN A 166 10.27 7.24 -7.24
N ILE A 167 9.80 8.40 -6.77
CA ILE A 167 8.66 8.48 -5.84
C ILE A 167 7.37 8.01 -6.54
N ALA A 168 7.13 8.43 -7.79
CA ALA A 168 6.00 7.99 -8.58
C ALA A 168 6.00 6.48 -8.78
N GLN A 169 7.16 5.90 -9.11
CA GLN A 169 7.34 4.47 -9.28
C GLN A 169 6.89 3.70 -8.03
N ILE A 170 7.23 4.20 -6.84
CA ILE A 170 6.84 3.54 -5.59
C ILE A 170 5.37 3.68 -5.33
N ILE A 171 4.81 4.88 -5.49
CA ILE A 171 3.37 5.09 -5.38
C ILE A 171 2.61 4.14 -6.32
N PHE A 172 3.08 3.94 -7.55
CA PHE A 172 2.51 2.94 -8.45
C PHE A 172 2.65 1.51 -7.92
N THR A 173 3.82 1.12 -7.39
CA THR A 173 3.99 -0.21 -6.79
C THR A 173 3.12 -0.42 -5.55
N LEU A 174 2.84 0.63 -4.78
CA LEU A 174 1.92 0.58 -3.65
C LEU A 174 0.50 0.31 -4.13
N ILE A 175 0.06 1.03 -5.16
CA ILE A 175 -1.27 0.83 -5.75
C ILE A 175 -1.38 -0.57 -6.39
N ASP A 176 -0.33 -1.03 -7.08
CA ASP A 176 -0.23 -2.39 -7.62
C ASP A 176 -0.38 -3.44 -6.52
N PHE A 177 0.30 -3.24 -5.39
CA PHE A 177 0.23 -4.14 -4.24
C PHE A 177 -1.17 -4.17 -3.63
N LEU A 178 -1.80 -3.01 -3.44
CA LEU A 178 -3.18 -2.94 -2.93
C LEU A 178 -4.15 -3.63 -3.88
N LEU A 179 -3.98 -3.44 -5.19
CA LEU A 179 -4.79 -4.10 -6.21
C LEU A 179 -4.61 -5.62 -6.16
N LEU A 180 -3.37 -6.10 -6.13
CA LEU A 180 -3.05 -7.53 -6.01
C LEU A 180 -3.61 -8.13 -4.71
N PHE A 181 -3.45 -7.44 -3.59
CA PHE A 181 -3.98 -7.92 -2.31
C PHE A 181 -5.51 -7.97 -2.32
N SER A 182 -6.17 -6.99 -2.95
CA SER A 182 -7.62 -6.96 -3.09
C SER A 182 -8.16 -8.08 -3.97
N SER A 183 -7.39 -8.53 -4.99
CA SER A 183 -7.77 -9.59 -5.91
C SER A 183 -7.46 -10.99 -5.35
N LEU A 184 -6.34 -11.17 -4.66
CA LEU A 184 -6.00 -12.45 -4.03
C LEU A 184 -6.94 -12.81 -2.88
N ASN A 185 -7.43 -11.81 -2.15
CA ASN A 185 -8.36 -12.01 -1.04
C ASN A 185 -9.84 -11.84 -1.44
N THR A 186 -10.16 -11.98 -2.73
CA THR A 186 -11.56 -12.16 -3.14
C THR A 186 -12.03 -13.52 -2.66
N ILE A 187 -12.45 -13.58 -1.40
CA ILE A 187 -13.28 -14.67 -0.88
C ILE A 187 -14.50 -14.73 -1.79
N ASP A 188 -14.73 -15.88 -2.40
CA ASP A 188 -15.90 -16.13 -3.24
C ASP A 188 -17.16 -15.59 -2.54
N PRO A 189 -18.04 -14.85 -3.24
CA PRO A 189 -19.30 -14.39 -2.65
C PRO A 189 -20.14 -15.56 -2.09
N ASN A 190 -19.94 -16.77 -2.63
CA ASN A 190 -20.53 -18.01 -2.13
C ASN A 190 -19.95 -18.49 -0.79
N GLU A 191 -18.66 -18.26 -0.51
CA GLU A 191 -18.07 -18.58 0.80
C GLU A 191 -18.50 -17.58 1.88
N GLN A 192 -18.63 -16.30 1.52
CA GLN A 192 -19.21 -15.30 2.43
C GLN A 192 -20.68 -15.61 2.77
N ALA A 193 -21.48 -16.01 1.77
CA ALA A 193 -22.86 -16.46 1.98
C ALA A 193 -22.92 -17.74 2.82
N LYS A 194 -21.99 -18.68 2.63
CA LYS A 194 -21.88 -19.90 3.45
C LYS A 194 -21.49 -19.58 4.90
N GLN A 195 -20.51 -18.70 5.14
CA GLN A 195 -20.09 -18.31 6.49
C GLN A 195 -21.19 -17.50 7.22
N LEU A 196 -21.89 -16.60 6.52
CA LEU A 196 -23.03 -15.86 7.08
C LEU A 196 -24.22 -16.80 7.38
N ASN A 197 -24.52 -17.76 6.50
CA ASN A 197 -25.57 -18.75 6.73
C ASN A 197 -25.21 -19.74 7.85
N GLN A 198 -23.92 -20.08 8.03
CA GLN A 198 -23.45 -20.86 9.17
C GLN A 198 -23.56 -20.07 10.48
N ARG A 199 -23.21 -18.78 10.51
CA ARG A 199 -23.39 -17.90 11.67
C ARG A 199 -24.87 -17.70 12.05
N LYS A 200 -25.76 -17.53 11.06
CA LYS A 200 -27.21 -17.46 11.28
C LYS A 200 -27.78 -18.77 11.85
N ARG A 201 -27.26 -19.92 11.42
CA ARG A 201 -27.64 -21.24 11.98
C ARG A 201 -27.14 -21.45 13.41
N GLN A 202 -25.96 -20.94 13.75
CA GLN A 202 -25.41 -21.01 15.11
C GLN A 202 -26.13 -20.06 16.09
N GLN A 203 -26.53 -18.86 15.63
CA GLN A 203 -27.31 -17.92 16.45
C GLN A 203 -28.75 -18.39 16.71
N GLN A 204 -29.34 -19.24 15.87
CA GLN A 204 -30.67 -19.80 16.11
C GLN A 204 -30.71 -20.95 17.13
N GLN A 205 -29.55 -21.47 17.58
CA GLN A 205 -29.48 -22.59 18.52
C GLN A 205 -29.02 -22.24 19.94
N GLN A 206 -28.69 -20.97 20.25
CA GLN A 206 -28.24 -20.59 21.60
C GLN A 206 -29.13 -19.47 22.17
N GLN A 207 -29.82 -19.79 23.28
CA GLN A 207 -30.50 -18.82 24.13
C GLN A 207 -29.50 -17.81 24.73
N PRO A 208 -29.92 -16.57 25.03
CA PRO A 208 -29.00 -15.52 25.46
C PRO A 208 -28.57 -15.73 26.92
N LEU A 209 -27.38 -16.30 27.13
CA LEU A 209 -26.61 -16.03 28.34
C LEU A 209 -25.39 -15.19 27.97
N ASN A 210 -25.23 -14.08 28.70
CA ASN A 210 -24.12 -13.14 28.71
C ASN A 210 -22.81 -13.77 28.20
N GLN A 211 -22.40 -13.37 27.01
CA GLN A 211 -21.05 -13.57 26.52
C GLN A 211 -20.56 -12.24 25.98
N ASP A 212 -19.40 -11.84 26.51
CA ASP A 212 -18.62 -10.67 26.12
C ASP A 212 -18.49 -10.58 24.60
N PRO A 213 -18.36 -9.36 24.03
CA PRO A 213 -18.26 -9.19 22.59
C PRO A 213 -17.11 -10.04 22.06
N VAL A 214 -17.47 -11.02 21.23
CA VAL A 214 -16.62 -11.95 20.51
C VAL A 214 -15.29 -11.29 20.16
N ASN A 215 -14.23 -11.77 20.79
CA ASN A 215 -12.85 -11.45 20.48
C ASN A 215 -12.61 -11.89 19.02
N ILE A 216 -12.76 -10.94 18.10
CA ILE A 216 -12.48 -11.11 16.68
C ILE A 216 -11.03 -11.58 16.60
N GLN A 217 -10.83 -12.76 16.01
CA GLN A 217 -9.51 -13.36 15.79
C GLN A 217 -8.55 -12.31 15.23
N GLU A 218 -7.66 -11.77 16.07
CA GLU A 218 -6.67 -10.73 15.75
C GLU A 218 -5.65 -11.13 14.64
N GLY A 219 -5.79 -12.33 14.07
CA GLY A 219 -4.90 -12.90 13.05
C GLY A 219 -5.49 -13.04 11.64
N THR A 220 -6.79 -12.79 11.45
CA THR A 220 -7.42 -12.80 10.11
C THR A 220 -7.84 -11.40 9.74
N TRP A 221 -7.22 -10.83 8.71
CA TRP A 221 -7.63 -9.55 8.14
C TRP A 221 -9.14 -9.52 7.94
N ASN A 222 -9.81 -8.61 8.64
CA ASN A 222 -11.26 -8.56 8.68
C ASN A 222 -11.80 -8.36 7.25
N ASN A 223 -12.87 -9.06 6.87
CA ASN A 223 -13.58 -8.85 5.60
C ASN A 223 -13.94 -7.37 5.36
N LEU A 224 -14.12 -6.63 6.46
CA LEU A 224 -14.33 -5.18 6.47
C LEU A 224 -13.12 -4.40 5.96
N GLY A 225 -11.89 -4.78 6.37
CA GLY A 225 -10.66 -4.17 5.89
C GLY A 225 -10.44 -4.41 4.40
N ILE A 226 -10.71 -5.63 3.92
CA ILE A 226 -10.62 -5.96 2.48
C ILE A 226 -11.64 -5.14 1.66
N THR A 227 -12.85 -4.98 2.18
CA THR A 227 -13.89 -4.17 1.51
C THR A 227 -13.49 -2.71 1.45
N ARG A 228 -12.95 -2.15 2.54
CA ARG A 228 -12.41 -0.78 2.58
C ARG A 228 -11.30 -0.54 1.58
N ILE A 229 -10.36 -1.50 1.44
CA ILE A 229 -9.29 -1.39 0.44
C ILE A 229 -9.88 -1.35 -0.97
N ARG A 230 -10.90 -2.17 -1.26
CA ARG A 230 -11.58 -2.16 -2.56
C ARG A 230 -12.29 -0.84 -2.83
N ASP A 231 -12.99 -0.31 -1.83
CA ASP A 231 -13.69 0.97 -1.95
C ASP A 231 -12.70 2.12 -2.14
N TYR A 232 -11.56 2.08 -1.45
CA TYR A 232 -10.46 3.02 -1.65
C TYR A 232 -9.85 2.92 -3.07
N ILE A 233 -9.62 1.71 -3.58
CA ILE A 233 -9.13 1.52 -4.96
C ILE A 233 -10.12 2.11 -5.98
N ARG A 234 -11.42 1.90 -5.78
CA ARG A 234 -12.44 2.51 -6.65
C ARG A 234 -12.39 4.02 -6.60
N LEU A 235 -12.32 4.60 -5.39
CA LEU A 235 -12.22 6.04 -5.21
C LEU A 235 -10.97 6.61 -5.90
N LEU A 236 -9.83 5.93 -5.77
CA LEU A 236 -8.57 6.36 -6.35
C LEU A 236 -8.61 6.40 -7.89
N HIS A 237 -9.30 5.45 -8.51
CA HIS A 237 -9.44 5.37 -9.97
C HIS A 237 -10.56 6.25 -10.54
N THR A 238 -11.15 7.14 -9.74
CA THR A 238 -12.12 8.13 -10.22
C THR A 238 -11.46 9.24 -11.05
N ASP A 239 -10.15 9.49 -10.88
CA ASP A 239 -9.45 10.59 -11.57
C ASP A 239 -8.45 10.07 -12.63
N LEU A 240 -8.51 10.64 -13.84
CA LEU A 240 -7.53 10.37 -14.91
C LEU A 240 -6.11 10.91 -14.60
N SER A 241 -5.97 11.73 -13.57
CA SER A 241 -4.70 12.34 -13.17
C SER A 241 -3.59 11.29 -12.96
N LEU A 242 -3.94 10.16 -12.35
CA LEU A 242 -3.00 9.06 -12.12
C LEU A 242 -2.49 8.43 -13.43
N ALA A 243 -3.39 8.21 -14.40
CA ALA A 243 -3.02 7.67 -15.72
C ALA A 243 -2.13 8.65 -16.50
N ARG A 244 -2.37 9.96 -16.39
CA ARG A 244 -1.54 11.00 -17.02
C ARG A 244 -0.14 11.07 -16.42
N ILE A 245 -0.02 10.90 -15.10
CA ILE A 245 1.29 10.80 -14.44
C ILE A 245 2.04 9.56 -14.92
N ALA A 246 1.37 8.40 -14.96
CA ALA A 246 1.97 7.17 -15.42
C ALA A 246 2.47 7.30 -16.87
N PHE A 247 1.70 8.00 -17.72
CA PHE A 247 2.12 8.30 -19.10
C PHE A 247 3.34 9.23 -19.15
N LYS A 248 3.42 10.26 -18.29
CA LYS A 248 4.57 11.19 -18.26
C LYS A 248 5.87 10.53 -17.78
N TYR A 249 5.78 9.50 -16.94
CA TYR A 249 6.93 8.74 -16.46
C TYR A 249 7.19 7.44 -17.23
N ASP A 250 6.72 7.35 -18.48
CA ASP A 250 6.94 6.20 -19.39
C ASP A 250 6.41 4.84 -18.89
N HIS A 251 5.46 4.84 -17.96
CA HIS A 251 4.75 3.65 -17.50
C HIS A 251 3.47 3.41 -18.30
N TYR A 252 3.60 3.21 -19.61
CA TYR A 252 2.47 3.17 -20.54
C TYR A 252 1.46 2.04 -20.27
N THR A 253 1.92 0.85 -19.87
CA THR A 253 1.04 -0.29 -19.55
C THR A 253 0.23 -0.04 -18.28
N ARG A 254 0.84 0.57 -17.26
CA ARG A 254 0.13 1.00 -16.04
C ARG A 254 -0.85 2.13 -16.35
N ALA A 255 -0.45 3.09 -17.17
CA ALA A 255 -1.31 4.19 -17.60
C ALA A 255 -2.58 3.65 -18.29
N TYR A 256 -2.43 2.66 -19.16
CA TYR A 256 -3.55 1.98 -19.81
C TYR A 256 -4.46 1.29 -18.79
N ARG A 257 -3.90 0.50 -17.88
CA ARG A 257 -4.68 -0.22 -16.86
C ARG A 257 -5.43 0.74 -15.93
N HIS A 258 -4.81 1.85 -15.52
CA HIS A 258 -5.50 2.88 -14.73
C HIS A 258 -6.63 3.54 -15.53
N PHE A 259 -6.46 3.72 -16.85
CA PHE A 259 -7.51 4.18 -17.73
C PHE A 259 -8.67 3.17 -17.86
N GLU A 260 -8.41 1.88 -17.97
CA GLU A 260 -9.45 0.85 -17.99
C GLU A 260 -10.23 0.78 -16.67
N MET A 261 -9.55 0.93 -15.53
CA MET A 261 -10.20 0.99 -14.22
C MET A 261 -11.06 2.25 -14.06
N TYR A 262 -10.60 3.40 -14.56
CA TYR A 262 -11.41 4.61 -14.66
C TYR A 262 -12.64 4.38 -15.54
N SER A 263 -12.43 3.74 -16.69
CA SER A 263 -13.49 3.44 -17.66
C SER A 263 -14.56 2.50 -17.13
N SER A 264 -14.15 1.57 -16.28
CA SER A 264 -15.05 0.61 -15.63
C SER A 264 -15.89 1.27 -14.52
N THR A 265 -15.44 2.41 -14.00
CA THR A 265 -16.09 3.15 -12.91
C THR A 265 -17.06 4.20 -13.46
N ASP A 266 -16.65 4.97 -14.47
CA ASP A 266 -17.50 5.96 -15.14
C ASP A 266 -18.23 5.33 -16.34
N GLN A 267 -19.52 5.04 -16.18
CA GLN A 267 -20.36 4.45 -17.23
C GLN A 267 -20.62 5.37 -18.44
N GLN A 268 -20.11 6.61 -18.45
CA GLN A 268 -20.31 7.58 -19.53
C GLN A 268 -19.01 8.30 -19.92
N ILE A 269 -18.07 7.55 -20.47
CA ILE A 269 -16.86 8.12 -21.05
C ILE A 269 -17.22 8.76 -22.39
N ASN A 270 -17.07 10.08 -22.49
CA ASN A 270 -16.93 10.75 -23.77
C ASN A 270 -15.60 10.32 -24.41
N VAL A 271 -15.61 9.18 -25.13
CA VAL A 271 -14.47 8.62 -25.85
C VAL A 271 -13.79 9.67 -26.74
N SER A 272 -14.56 10.64 -27.24
CA SER A 272 -14.07 11.79 -28.00
C SER A 272 -12.99 12.60 -27.28
N ILE A 273 -13.17 12.91 -25.98
CA ILE A 273 -12.24 13.74 -25.18
C ILE A 273 -10.93 12.99 -24.91
N TYR A 274 -11.00 11.68 -24.71
CA TYR A 274 -9.84 10.86 -24.34
C TYR A 274 -9.16 10.20 -25.54
N SER A 275 -9.77 10.28 -26.74
CA SER A 275 -9.24 9.71 -27.98
C SER A 275 -7.81 10.18 -28.26
N GLU A 276 -7.50 11.46 -28.08
CA GLU A 276 -6.15 11.97 -28.31
C GLU A 276 -5.11 11.42 -27.32
N PHE A 277 -5.48 11.27 -26.05
CA PHE A 277 -4.61 10.69 -25.03
C PHE A 277 -4.37 9.20 -25.28
N LEU A 278 -5.43 8.45 -25.62
CA LEU A 278 -5.33 7.02 -25.91
C LEU A 278 -4.54 6.74 -27.20
N LEU A 279 -4.69 7.56 -28.24
CA LEU A 279 -3.90 7.43 -29.46
C LEU A 279 -2.41 7.66 -29.19
N LYS A 280 -2.07 8.67 -28.36
CA LYS A 280 -0.69 8.90 -27.91
C LYS A 280 -0.16 7.71 -27.11
N LEU A 281 -0.99 7.12 -26.25
CA LEU A 281 -0.64 5.97 -25.43
C LEU A 281 -0.43 4.70 -26.27
N PHE A 282 -1.35 4.38 -27.20
CA PHE A 282 -1.23 3.21 -28.06
C PHE A 282 -0.10 3.32 -29.07
N HIS A 283 0.15 4.53 -29.59
CA HIS A 283 1.34 4.78 -30.40
C HIS A 283 2.63 4.47 -29.61
N ARG A 284 2.71 4.88 -28.34
CA ARG A 284 3.87 4.59 -27.48
C ARG A 284 3.97 3.12 -27.07
N LEU A 285 2.85 2.40 -26.99
CA LEU A 285 2.79 0.96 -26.76
C LEU A 285 3.08 0.13 -28.02
N ASN A 286 3.22 0.76 -29.20
CA ASN A 286 3.32 0.09 -30.50
C ASN A 286 2.15 -0.87 -30.81
N ASP A 287 0.97 -0.64 -30.20
CA ASP A 287 -0.22 -1.41 -30.48
C ASP A 287 -1.05 -0.71 -31.57
N GLN A 288 -0.81 -1.12 -32.82
CA GLN A 288 -1.47 -0.53 -33.99
C GLN A 288 -2.94 -0.93 -34.07
N ASP A 289 -3.29 -2.15 -33.67
CA ASP A 289 -4.65 -2.69 -33.77
C ASP A 289 -5.61 -1.92 -32.87
N SER A 290 -5.20 -1.66 -31.63
CA SER A 290 -5.98 -0.85 -30.69
C SER A 290 -6.13 0.61 -31.13
N ALA A 291 -5.11 1.18 -31.82
CA ALA A 291 -5.17 2.53 -32.36
C ALA A 291 -6.19 2.65 -33.51
N TYR A 292 -6.25 1.66 -34.41
CA TYR A 292 -7.25 1.62 -35.48
C TYR A 292 -8.68 1.50 -34.94
N GLY A 293 -8.88 0.74 -33.86
CA GLY A 293 -10.17 0.65 -33.17
C GLY A 293 -10.69 2.00 -32.67
N ILE A 294 -9.82 2.81 -32.06
CA ILE A 294 -10.19 4.15 -31.56
C ILE A 294 -10.49 5.12 -32.70
N ILE A 295 -9.71 5.09 -33.78
CA ILE A 295 -9.96 5.94 -34.96
C ILE A 295 -11.34 5.59 -35.55
N GLY A 296 -11.66 4.30 -35.67
CA GLY A 296 -12.98 3.85 -36.12
C GLY A 296 -14.13 4.33 -35.23
N ILE A 297 -13.98 4.27 -33.90
CA ILE A 297 -15.00 4.77 -32.95
C ILE A 297 -15.16 6.30 -33.06
N ARG A 298 -14.05 7.02 -33.22
CA ARG A 298 -14.05 8.48 -33.41
C ARG A 298 -14.72 8.90 -34.72
N ASP A 299 -14.52 8.14 -35.79
CA ASP A 299 -15.15 8.41 -37.09
C ASP A 299 -16.63 8.02 -37.09
N MET A 300 -17.04 7.04 -36.27
CA MET A 300 -18.45 6.69 -36.05
C MET A 300 -19.20 7.68 -35.18
N THR A 301 -18.53 8.44 -34.31
CA THR A 301 -19.14 9.62 -33.68
C THR A 301 -19.12 10.76 -34.70
N PRO A 302 -20.22 11.08 -35.40
CA PRO A 302 -20.22 12.23 -36.28
C PRO A 302 -19.84 13.43 -35.43
N LYS A 303 -18.87 14.21 -35.91
CA LYS A 303 -18.58 15.55 -35.40
C LYS A 303 -19.94 16.21 -35.15
N GLN A 304 -20.27 16.50 -33.90
CA GLN A 304 -21.25 17.53 -33.60
C GLN A 304 -20.63 18.85 -34.08
N LEU A 305 -20.71 19.06 -35.39
CA LEU A 305 -20.63 20.35 -36.03
C LEU A 305 -21.95 21.04 -35.71
N ASN A 306 -21.92 21.87 -34.67
CA ASN A 306 -22.50 23.21 -34.63
C ASN A 306 -22.09 23.88 -33.32
#